data_AF-A0A971BBU3-F1
#
_entry.id   AF-A0A971BBU3-F1
#
_cell.length_a   1.000
_cell.length_b   1.000
_cell.length_c   1.000
_cell.angle_alpha   90.00
_cell.angle_beta   90.00
_cell.angle_gamma   90.00
#
_symmetry.space_group_name_H-M   'P 1'
#
loop_
_entity.id
_entity.type
_entity.pdbx_description
1 polymer ?
#
loop_
_entity_poly.entity_id
_entity_poly.type
_entity_poly.pdbx_seq_one_letter_code
_entity_poly.pdbx_strand_id
1 'polypeptide(L)'
;MTILIALFLPILEAILPFLPLVIIVNYNLAMFNAVFPFAGSQGLALLVSSLGSIIGASIVFFALKYSVGKWFRKKVEKNEKVVQTIQRINKVNTSTLILLLSNPYTPTSIFNYTMAISGFQTKKYLLVISVSRIIELTLLGLLGIIFQVGDGIVSFVWITLTYIIVYMLIWLWRKCYLKRRKKMNKKTIKDVELKGKVVLIRVDFNVPMKDGIIVDDNRIVQALPTIKYAIEHGGKIVLFSHLGRVKEEADKADNTLAPVAKRLSELLNKPIVFIDETRGEKLEKAIKAMNNGDIVMFENTRFEDINGKKESKNDPELGKYWASLGDVFVNDAFGTAHRAHASNSGIAANMKDVVAGFLMEKEIRFIGNAVDNPVRPFIAILGGAKVSDKISVIENLINKADKILVCGAMAYTFYKALGYEVGTSKCENDFVEFAKGLLEKANGKIILPIDTVVVKEFSEFAESRVVLSDQIPADEMGMDIGPKTVELFEKELQGAKTVVWNGPAGVFEFDKFAVGTNGICRILANLPDATTIIGGGDSAAAAIKLGYEEKFSHISTGGGASLEYLEGKVLPGVEIINDKNCCCGNCK
;
A
#
# COMPACT_ATOMS: atom_id res chain seq x y z
N MET A 1 -44.02 -10.30 35.12
CA MET A 1 -43.73 -8.98 35.71
C MET A 1 -42.25 -8.79 36.01
N THR A 2 -41.60 -9.72 36.73
CA THR A 2 -40.17 -9.64 37.10
C THR A 2 -39.20 -9.52 35.92
N ILE A 3 -39.38 -10.32 34.85
CA ILE A 3 -38.56 -10.23 33.62
C ILE A 3 -38.73 -8.87 32.92
N LEU A 4 -39.95 -8.32 32.91
CA LEU A 4 -40.24 -7.00 32.33
C LEU A 4 -39.53 -5.88 33.10
N ILE A 5 -39.56 -5.92 34.43
CA ILE A 5 -38.83 -4.96 35.29
C ILE A 5 -37.32 -5.06 35.06
N ALA A 6 -36.79 -6.28 34.94
CA ALA A 6 -35.38 -6.50 34.73
C ALA A 6 -34.87 -6.15 33.32
N LEU A 7 -35.75 -6.12 32.32
CA LEU A 7 -35.46 -5.52 31.01
C LEU A 7 -35.50 -3.99 31.06
N PHE A 8 -36.42 -3.43 31.85
CA PHE A 8 -36.67 -1.99 31.89
C PHE A 8 -35.53 -1.21 32.55
N LEU A 9 -34.94 -1.72 33.63
CA LEU A 9 -33.84 -1.05 34.35
C LEU A 9 -32.58 -0.82 33.47
N PRO A 10 -32.08 -1.82 32.72
CA PRO A 10 -30.99 -1.60 31.76
C PRO A 10 -31.34 -0.64 30.62
N ILE A 11 -32.62 -0.54 30.23
CA ILE A 11 -33.06 0.44 29.24
C ILE A 11 -32.95 1.87 29.80
N LEU A 12 -33.27 2.07 31.09
CA LEU A 12 -33.09 3.36 31.77
C LEU A 12 -31.61 3.76 31.88
N GLU A 13 -30.69 2.80 32.07
CA GLU A 13 -29.24 3.06 32.08
C GLU A 13 -28.71 3.60 30.77
N ALA A 14 -29.22 3.08 29.65
CA ALA A 14 -28.86 3.58 28.34
C ALA A 14 -29.27 5.05 28.14
N ILE A 15 -30.23 5.56 28.93
CA ILE A 15 -30.79 6.91 28.86
C ILE A 15 -30.11 7.85 29.88
N LEU A 16 -29.92 7.41 31.13
CA LEU A 16 -29.47 8.24 32.25
C LEU A 16 -27.95 8.13 32.49
N PRO A 17 -27.19 9.25 32.50
CA PRO A 17 -25.72 9.22 32.46
C PRO A 17 -24.98 8.90 33.77
N PHE A 18 -25.64 8.34 34.78
CA PHE A 18 -25.08 8.31 36.16
C PHE A 18 -24.93 6.93 36.80
N LEU A 19 -25.41 5.85 36.18
CA LEU A 19 -25.36 4.50 36.77
C LEU A 19 -24.62 3.53 35.84
N PRO A 20 -23.48 2.95 36.27
CA PRO A 20 -22.83 1.87 35.54
C PRO A 20 -23.74 0.63 35.47
N LEU A 21 -23.70 -0.08 34.32
CA LEU A 21 -24.52 -1.27 34.07
C LEU A 21 -24.36 -2.35 35.15
N VAL A 22 -23.17 -2.48 35.74
CA VAL A 22 -22.88 -3.45 36.81
C VAL A 22 -23.80 -3.31 38.03
N ILE A 23 -24.23 -2.09 38.37
CA ILE A 23 -25.12 -1.86 39.53
C ILE A 23 -26.50 -2.46 39.26
N ILE A 24 -26.98 -2.32 38.03
CA ILE A 24 -28.29 -2.83 37.59
C ILE A 24 -28.24 -4.34 37.43
N VAL A 25 -27.14 -4.87 36.91
CA VAL A 25 -26.89 -6.31 36.84
C VAL A 25 -26.93 -6.93 38.24
N ASN A 26 -26.28 -6.32 39.24
CA ASN A 26 -26.30 -6.79 40.62
C ASN A 26 -27.70 -6.74 41.24
N TYR A 27 -28.47 -5.68 40.96
CA TYR A 27 -29.86 -5.59 41.39
C TYR A 27 -30.74 -6.68 40.76
N ASN A 28 -30.59 -6.90 39.45
CA ASN A 28 -31.31 -7.95 38.72
C ASN A 28 -30.92 -9.35 39.22
N LEU A 29 -29.64 -9.58 39.54
CA LEU A 29 -29.17 -10.83 40.15
C LEU A 29 -29.84 -11.08 41.51
N ALA A 30 -29.86 -10.08 42.39
CA ALA A 30 -30.52 -10.19 43.69
C ALA A 30 -32.03 -10.45 43.56
N MET A 31 -32.70 -9.75 42.65
CA MET A 31 -34.12 -9.92 42.37
C MET A 31 -34.44 -11.31 41.79
N PHE A 32 -33.66 -11.80 40.82
CA PHE A 32 -33.87 -13.13 40.24
C PHE A 32 -33.59 -14.25 41.23
N ASN A 33 -32.57 -14.11 42.08
CA ASN A 33 -32.31 -15.07 43.15
C ASN A 33 -33.47 -15.14 44.17
N ALA A 34 -34.10 -14.00 44.47
CA ALA A 34 -35.23 -13.96 45.41
C ALA A 34 -36.54 -14.53 44.83
N VAL A 35 -36.78 -14.34 43.52
CA VAL A 35 -38.04 -14.74 42.86
C VAL A 35 -37.96 -16.13 42.22
N PHE A 36 -36.77 -16.54 41.79
CA PHE A 36 -36.51 -17.79 41.05
C PHE A 36 -35.31 -18.54 41.66
N PRO A 37 -35.48 -19.25 42.78
CA PRO A 37 -34.38 -19.94 43.47
C PRO A 37 -34.08 -21.31 42.83
N PHE A 38 -33.84 -21.35 41.52
CA PHE A 38 -33.43 -22.56 40.81
C PHE A 38 -32.06 -22.38 40.14
N ALA A 39 -31.34 -23.48 39.93
CA ALA A 39 -30.04 -23.47 39.27
C ALA A 39 -30.14 -22.89 37.85
N GLY A 40 -29.51 -21.73 37.62
CA GLY A 40 -29.52 -21.03 36.33
C GLY A 40 -30.26 -19.69 36.30
N SER A 41 -30.96 -19.30 37.37
CA SER A 41 -31.62 -17.99 37.48
C SER A 41 -30.64 -16.81 37.36
N GLN A 42 -29.39 -16.97 37.79
CA GLN A 42 -28.32 -15.98 37.65
C GLN A 42 -27.91 -15.75 36.19
N GLY A 43 -27.76 -16.83 35.40
CA GLY A 43 -27.46 -16.74 33.98
C GLY A 43 -28.60 -16.05 33.21
N LEU A 44 -29.84 -16.34 33.59
CA LEU A 44 -31.02 -15.66 33.05
C LEU A 44 -31.03 -14.17 33.40
N ALA A 45 -30.68 -13.79 34.63
CA ALA A 45 -30.59 -12.38 35.05
C ALA A 45 -29.53 -11.60 34.26
N LEU A 46 -28.35 -12.21 34.04
CA LEU A 46 -27.28 -11.62 33.23
C LEU A 46 -27.71 -11.42 31.78
N LEU A 47 -28.31 -12.45 31.17
CA LEU A 47 -28.77 -12.42 29.79
C LEU A 47 -29.88 -11.37 29.58
N VAL A 48 -30.86 -11.32 30.49
CA VAL A 48 -31.94 -10.32 30.47
C VAL A 48 -31.39 -8.91 30.62
N SER A 49 -30.41 -8.70 31.51
CA SER A 49 -29.78 -7.39 31.71
C SER A 49 -29.04 -6.91 30.47
N SER A 50 -28.33 -7.81 29.79
CA SER A 50 -27.55 -7.48 28.59
C SER A 50 -28.42 -7.22 27.37
N LEU A 51 -29.49 -8.00 27.21
CA LEU A 51 -30.50 -7.74 26.17
C LEU A 51 -31.17 -6.39 26.39
N GLY A 52 -31.55 -6.07 27.63
CA GLY A 52 -32.10 -4.77 27.98
C GLY A 52 -31.13 -3.63 27.64
N SER A 53 -29.84 -3.77 27.95
CA SER A 53 -28.81 -2.76 27.64
C SER A 53 -28.62 -2.58 26.12
N ILE A 54 -28.57 -3.68 25.34
CA ILE A 54 -28.46 -3.60 23.87
C ILE A 54 -29.67 -2.90 23.26
N ILE A 55 -30.89 -3.26 23.71
CA ILE A 55 -32.14 -2.67 23.22
C ILE A 55 -32.18 -1.18 23.59
N GLY A 56 -31.93 -0.83 24.84
CA GLY A 56 -31.92 0.56 25.31
C GLY A 56 -30.87 1.40 24.57
N ALA A 57 -29.64 0.89 24.46
CA ALA A 57 -28.55 1.59 23.77
C ALA A 57 -28.82 1.79 22.28
N SER A 58 -29.50 0.82 21.64
CA SER A 58 -29.93 0.94 20.26
C SER A 58 -31.01 2.02 20.11
N ILE A 59 -32.06 1.99 20.93
CA ILE A 59 -33.15 2.98 20.92
C ILE A 59 -32.59 4.39 21.11
N VAL A 60 -31.73 4.58 22.12
CA VAL A 60 -31.11 5.89 22.42
C VAL A 60 -30.23 6.36 21.27
N PHE A 61 -29.39 5.49 20.71
CA PHE A 61 -28.56 5.87 19.57
C PHE A 61 -29.39 6.26 18.34
N PHE A 62 -30.44 5.52 18.02
CA PHE A 62 -31.33 5.84 16.90
C PHE A 62 -32.10 7.14 17.15
N ALA A 63 -32.71 7.31 18.33
CA ALA A 63 -33.40 8.54 18.69
C ALA A 63 -32.45 9.75 18.63
N LEU A 64 -31.23 9.63 19.14
CA LEU A 64 -30.25 10.71 19.08
C LEU A 64 -29.76 10.98 17.65
N LYS A 65 -29.55 9.94 16.85
CA LYS A 65 -29.03 10.07 15.49
C LYS A 65 -30.06 10.64 14.52
N TYR A 66 -31.34 10.36 14.71
CA TYR A 66 -32.40 10.73 13.76
C TYR A 66 -33.36 11.82 14.28
N SER A 67 -33.61 11.89 15.60
CA SER A 67 -34.57 12.84 16.19
C SER A 67 -33.92 14.11 16.73
N VAL A 68 -32.60 14.14 16.92
CA VAL A 68 -31.89 15.37 17.36
C VAL A 68 -31.80 16.34 16.18
N GLY A 69 -32.61 17.40 16.25
CA GLY A 69 -32.75 18.41 15.21
C GLY A 69 -31.45 19.13 14.84
N LYS A 70 -31.36 19.63 13.60
CA LYS A 70 -30.21 20.39 13.06
C LYS A 70 -29.69 21.48 14.00
N TRP A 71 -30.56 22.09 14.80
CA TRP A 71 -30.19 23.13 15.76
C TRP A 71 -29.28 22.63 16.89
N PHE A 72 -29.53 21.46 17.46
CA PHE A 72 -28.70 20.91 18.55
C PHE A 72 -27.34 20.46 18.02
N ARG A 73 -27.27 19.82 16.84
CA ARG A 73 -25.99 19.49 16.19
C ARG A 73 -25.14 20.72 15.94
N LYS A 74 -25.74 21.80 15.40
CA LYS A 74 -25.05 23.09 15.22
C LYS A 74 -24.53 23.69 16.53
N LYS A 75 -25.20 23.46 17.66
CA LYS A 75 -24.77 23.95 18.98
C LYS A 75 -23.61 23.12 19.54
N VAL A 76 -23.61 21.81 19.30
CA VAL A 76 -22.56 20.88 19.72
C VAL A 76 -21.29 21.01 18.86
N GLU A 77 -21.44 21.21 17.55
CA GLU A 77 -20.34 21.47 16.61
C GLU A 77 -19.61 22.79 16.85
N LYS A 78 -20.22 23.74 17.58
CA LYS A 78 -19.56 24.98 18.02
C LYS A 78 -18.67 24.79 19.25
N ASN A 79 -18.77 23.65 19.95
CA ASN A 79 -17.94 23.39 21.12
C ASN A 79 -16.67 22.64 20.69
N GLU A 80 -15.55 23.35 20.71
CA GLU A 80 -14.25 22.86 20.24
C GLU A 80 -13.79 21.57 20.92
N LYS A 81 -14.05 21.42 22.23
CA LYS A 81 -13.74 20.19 22.98
C LYS A 81 -14.55 19.00 22.49
N VAL A 82 -15.81 19.22 22.11
CA VAL A 82 -16.67 18.15 21.58
C VAL A 82 -16.25 17.77 20.16
N VAL A 83 -15.92 18.74 19.31
CA VAL A 83 -15.38 18.49 17.95
C VAL A 83 -14.07 17.71 18.01
N GLN A 84 -13.13 18.09 18.89
CA GLN A 84 -11.88 17.34 19.09
C GLN A 84 -12.14 15.90 19.58
N THR A 85 -13.12 15.72 20.46
CA THR A 85 -13.51 14.40 20.97
C THR A 85 -14.14 13.53 19.86
N ILE A 86 -15.01 14.11 19.03
CA ILE A 86 -15.60 13.44 17.86
C ILE A 86 -14.52 13.03 16.86
N GLN A 87 -13.55 13.92 16.56
CA GLN A 87 -12.43 13.63 15.68
C GLN A 87 -11.53 12.52 16.23
N ARG A 88 -11.29 12.49 17.55
CA ARG A 88 -10.57 11.40 18.20
C ARG A 88 -11.33 10.08 18.06
N ILE A 89 -12.62 10.06 18.32
CA ILE A 89 -13.47 8.87 18.24
C ILE A 89 -13.52 8.30 16.82
N ASN A 90 -13.62 9.15 15.80
CA ASN A 90 -13.60 8.70 14.40
C ASN A 90 -12.25 8.10 13.98
N LYS A 91 -11.17 8.35 14.74
CA LYS A 91 -9.85 7.72 14.56
C LYS A 91 -9.67 6.45 15.39
N VAL A 92 -10.53 6.19 16.38
CA VAL A 92 -10.46 4.98 17.21
C VAL A 92 -11.02 3.80 16.43
N ASN A 93 -10.24 2.72 16.34
CA ASN A 93 -10.65 1.52 15.63
C ASN A 93 -11.78 0.79 16.39
N THR A 94 -12.69 0.13 15.66
CA THR A 94 -13.87 -0.56 16.22
C THR A 94 -13.51 -1.53 17.37
N SER A 95 -12.37 -2.22 17.27
CA SER A 95 -11.89 -3.15 18.30
C SER A 95 -11.58 -2.48 19.64
N THR A 96 -11.06 -1.26 19.62
CA THR A 96 -10.77 -0.49 20.84
C THR A 96 -12.06 -0.02 21.51
N LEU A 97 -13.07 0.34 20.72
CA LEU A 97 -14.39 0.70 21.25
C LEU A 97 -15.09 -0.50 21.87
N ILE A 98 -14.96 -1.70 21.28
CA ILE A 98 -15.44 -2.95 21.87
C ILE A 98 -14.79 -3.17 23.25
N LEU A 99 -13.47 -3.09 23.35
CA LEU A 99 -12.76 -3.28 24.62
C LEU A 99 -13.15 -2.26 25.70
N LEU A 100 -13.30 -0.98 25.32
CA LEU A 100 -13.72 0.08 26.24
C LEU A 100 -15.12 -0.19 26.81
N LEU A 101 -16.05 -0.60 25.96
CA LEU A 101 -17.44 -0.84 26.34
C LEU A 101 -17.67 -2.21 27.00
N SER A 102 -16.74 -3.15 26.84
CA SER A 102 -16.71 -4.41 27.56
C SER A 102 -16.31 -4.26 29.04
N ASN A 103 -15.84 -3.08 29.46
CA ASN A 103 -15.60 -2.79 30.86
C ASN A 103 -16.94 -2.51 31.56
N PRO A 104 -17.32 -3.27 32.60
CA PRO A 104 -18.62 -3.16 33.26
C PRO A 104 -18.84 -1.84 34.02
N TYR A 105 -17.77 -1.05 34.22
CA TYR A 105 -17.84 0.28 34.84
C TYR A 105 -18.02 1.41 33.83
N THR A 106 -17.91 1.13 32.52
CA THR A 106 -18.10 2.15 31.48
C THR A 106 -19.60 2.48 31.35
N PRO A 107 -20.02 3.75 31.58
CA PRO A 107 -21.42 4.12 31.43
C PRO A 107 -21.85 4.04 29.96
N THR A 108 -22.84 3.20 29.66
CA THR A 108 -23.29 2.94 28.28
C THR A 108 -23.92 4.17 27.66
N SER A 109 -24.69 4.91 28.45
CA SER A 109 -25.32 6.17 28.04
C SER A 109 -24.30 7.15 27.45
N ILE A 110 -23.21 7.46 28.17
CA ILE A 110 -22.17 8.38 27.67
C ILE A 110 -21.59 7.90 26.33
N PHE A 111 -21.33 6.60 26.21
CA PHE A 111 -20.87 6.00 24.97
C PHE A 111 -21.89 6.20 23.82
N ASN A 112 -23.17 5.94 24.07
CA ASN A 112 -24.26 6.07 23.10
C ASN A 112 -24.42 7.51 22.61
N TYR A 113 -24.44 8.49 23.53
CA TYR A 113 -24.52 9.91 23.19
C TYR A 113 -23.35 10.34 22.32
N THR A 114 -22.14 9.94 22.70
CA THR A 114 -20.93 10.37 21.99
C THR A 114 -20.86 9.74 20.59
N MET A 115 -21.19 8.46 20.45
CA MET A 115 -21.24 7.79 19.15
C MET A 115 -22.33 8.36 18.24
N ALA A 116 -23.52 8.66 18.78
CA ALA A 116 -24.62 9.22 18.00
C ALA A 116 -24.28 10.62 17.44
N ILE A 117 -23.67 11.47 18.26
CA ILE A 117 -23.27 12.83 17.87
C ILE A 117 -22.09 12.80 16.88
N SER A 118 -21.16 11.85 17.02
CA SER A 118 -19.97 11.75 16.16
C SER A 118 -20.25 11.36 14.69
N GLY A 119 -21.49 11.00 14.36
CA GLY A 119 -21.85 10.50 13.04
C GLY A 119 -21.41 9.06 12.78
N PHE A 120 -21.07 8.31 13.83
CA PHE A 120 -20.56 6.94 13.73
C PHE A 120 -21.51 6.04 12.92
N GLN A 121 -20.94 5.14 12.11
CA GLN A 121 -21.72 4.27 11.22
C GLN A 121 -22.63 3.34 12.02
N THR A 122 -23.92 3.31 11.69
CA THR A 122 -24.94 2.54 12.44
C THR A 122 -24.61 1.05 12.52
N LYS A 123 -24.17 0.45 11.40
CA LYS A 123 -23.75 -0.96 11.36
C LYS A 123 -22.58 -1.25 12.30
N LYS A 124 -21.60 -0.35 12.38
CA LYS A 124 -20.44 -0.49 13.28
C LYS A 124 -20.85 -0.31 14.73
N TYR A 125 -21.72 0.66 15.02
CA TYR A 125 -22.24 0.87 16.38
C TYR A 125 -22.95 -0.37 16.92
N LEU A 126 -23.89 -0.93 16.14
CA LEU A 126 -24.63 -2.14 16.51
C LEU A 126 -23.71 -3.34 16.71
N LEU A 127 -22.65 -3.46 15.92
CA LEU A 127 -21.62 -4.48 16.13
C LEU A 127 -20.87 -4.25 17.45
N VAL A 128 -20.45 -3.01 17.74
CA VAL A 128 -19.70 -2.68 18.96
C VAL A 128 -20.51 -3.01 20.20
N ILE A 129 -21.77 -2.54 20.30
CA ILE A 129 -22.62 -2.76 21.47
C ILE A 129 -22.95 -4.25 21.67
N SER A 130 -23.27 -4.98 20.60
CA SER A 130 -23.62 -6.41 20.73
C SER A 130 -22.41 -7.24 21.15
N VAL A 131 -21.25 -7.03 20.50
CA VAL A 131 -20.04 -7.78 20.82
C VAL A 131 -19.50 -7.39 22.20
N SER A 132 -19.55 -6.11 22.57
CA SER A 132 -19.06 -5.68 23.88
C SER A 132 -19.85 -6.29 25.03
N ARG A 133 -21.18 -6.37 24.90
CA ARG A 133 -22.07 -6.97 25.92
C ARG A 133 -21.93 -8.49 26.01
N ILE A 134 -21.66 -9.17 24.89
CA ILE A 134 -21.33 -10.61 24.91
C ILE A 134 -20.01 -10.83 25.66
N ILE A 135 -19.00 -10.00 25.41
CA ILE A 135 -17.70 -10.08 26.10
C ILE A 135 -17.88 -9.75 27.59
N GLU A 136 -18.61 -8.69 27.92
CA GLU A 136 -18.89 -8.30 29.30
C GLU A 136 -19.67 -9.39 30.06
N LEU A 137 -20.70 -9.99 29.45
CA LEU A 137 -21.40 -11.16 30.00
C LEU A 137 -20.45 -12.29 30.33
N THR A 138 -19.52 -12.55 29.42
CA THR A 138 -18.51 -13.59 29.60
C THR A 138 -17.59 -13.23 30.75
N LEU A 139 -17.12 -11.97 30.83
CA LEU A 139 -16.27 -11.48 31.91
C LEU A 139 -16.98 -11.47 33.27
N LEU A 140 -18.23 -11.04 33.34
CA LEU A 140 -19.05 -11.04 34.56
C LEU A 140 -19.43 -12.46 34.97
N GLY A 141 -19.65 -13.38 34.03
CA GLY A 141 -19.80 -14.81 34.34
C GLY A 141 -18.51 -15.40 34.92
N LEU A 142 -17.35 -15.03 34.36
CA LEU A 142 -16.04 -15.46 34.85
C LEU A 142 -15.70 -14.88 36.24
N LEU A 143 -16.06 -13.62 36.49
CA LEU A 143 -15.85 -12.95 37.78
C LEU A 143 -16.90 -13.35 38.83
N GLY A 144 -18.14 -13.60 38.40
CA GLY A 144 -19.29 -13.90 39.25
C GLY A 144 -19.44 -15.35 39.68
N ILE A 145 -18.76 -16.30 39.02
CA ILE A 145 -18.68 -17.71 39.48
C ILE A 145 -17.67 -17.87 40.64
N ILE A 146 -16.77 -16.90 40.86
CA ILE A 146 -15.77 -16.97 41.93
C ILE A 146 -16.38 -16.78 43.33
N PHE A 147 -17.60 -16.25 43.44
CA PHE A 147 -18.20 -15.97 44.75
C PHE A 147 -19.38 -16.85 45.17
N GLN A 148 -19.87 -17.83 44.39
CA GLN A 148 -21.00 -18.63 44.87
C GLN A 148 -21.32 -20.02 44.26
N VAL A 149 -20.38 -20.75 43.65
CA VAL A 149 -20.63 -22.15 43.27
C VAL A 149 -19.51 -23.06 43.74
N GLY A 150 -19.79 -23.85 44.78
CA GLY A 150 -19.02 -25.04 45.08
C GLY A 150 -19.26 -26.07 43.98
N ASP A 151 -18.29 -26.23 43.09
CA ASP A 151 -17.88 -27.51 42.47
C ASP A 151 -16.80 -27.24 41.42
N GLY A 152 -15.58 -27.70 41.71
CA GLY A 152 -14.34 -27.30 41.00
C GLY A 152 -14.20 -27.76 39.54
N ILE A 153 -15.07 -28.64 39.04
CA ILE A 153 -14.92 -29.23 37.70
C ILE A 153 -15.52 -28.33 36.61
N VAL A 154 -16.65 -27.67 36.88
CA VAL A 154 -17.31 -26.79 35.89
C VAL A 154 -16.50 -25.50 35.68
N SER A 155 -15.92 -24.95 36.75
CA SER A 155 -15.04 -23.77 36.67
C SER A 155 -13.79 -24.02 35.82
N PHE A 156 -13.21 -25.23 35.86
CA PHE A 156 -12.02 -25.56 35.08
C PHE A 156 -12.28 -25.58 33.57
N VAL A 157 -13.42 -26.15 33.14
CA VAL A 157 -13.82 -26.24 31.72
C VAL A 157 -14.11 -24.86 31.12
N TRP A 158 -14.75 -23.97 31.87
CA TRP A 158 -15.05 -22.61 31.40
C TRP A 158 -13.82 -21.68 31.40
N ILE A 159 -12.90 -21.83 32.36
CA ILE A 159 -11.60 -21.14 32.34
C ILE A 159 -10.79 -21.57 31.11
N THR A 160 -10.71 -22.87 30.83
CA THR A 160 -9.99 -23.38 29.65
C THR A 160 -10.61 -22.92 28.34
N LEU A 161 -11.94 -22.95 28.19
CA LEU A 161 -12.63 -22.40 27.01
C LEU A 161 -12.41 -20.90 26.82
N THR A 162 -12.39 -20.13 27.92
CA THR A 162 -12.11 -18.68 27.86
C THR A 162 -10.67 -18.41 27.46
N TYR A 163 -9.72 -19.15 28.02
CA TYR A 163 -8.32 -19.09 27.60
C TYR A 163 -8.21 -19.42 26.10
N ILE A 164 -8.92 -20.44 25.61
CA ILE A 164 -8.94 -20.79 24.19
C ILE A 164 -9.54 -19.66 23.34
N ILE A 165 -10.66 -19.04 23.73
CA ILE A 165 -11.31 -17.96 22.96
C ILE A 165 -10.46 -16.69 22.97
N VAL A 166 -9.94 -16.28 24.13
CA VAL A 166 -9.04 -15.12 24.24
C VAL A 166 -7.76 -15.38 23.45
N TYR A 167 -7.19 -16.58 23.54
CA TYR A 167 -6.03 -16.97 22.74
C TYR A 167 -6.36 -16.99 21.24
N MET A 168 -7.56 -17.43 20.85
CA MET A 168 -8.02 -17.43 19.46
C MET A 168 -8.25 -16.00 18.95
N LEU A 169 -8.78 -15.09 19.77
CA LEU A 169 -8.95 -13.68 19.44
C LEU A 169 -7.62 -12.95 19.36
N ILE A 170 -6.69 -13.21 20.28
CA ILE A 170 -5.30 -12.73 20.23
C ILE A 170 -4.60 -13.31 19.00
N TRP A 171 -4.83 -14.58 18.66
CA TRP A 171 -4.27 -15.23 17.48
C TRP A 171 -4.84 -14.65 16.18
N LEU A 172 -6.14 -14.40 16.09
CA LEU A 172 -6.80 -13.74 14.96
C LEU A 172 -6.32 -12.29 14.82
N TRP A 173 -6.23 -11.56 15.93
CA TRP A 173 -5.67 -10.20 15.97
C TRP A 173 -4.21 -10.19 15.54
N ARG A 174 -3.37 -11.10 16.06
CA ARG A 174 -1.99 -11.33 15.61
C ARG A 174 -1.98 -11.66 14.12
N LYS A 175 -2.84 -12.54 13.62
CA LYS A 175 -2.85 -12.92 12.19
C LYS A 175 -3.14 -11.71 11.31
N CYS A 176 -4.10 -10.86 11.68
CA CYS A 176 -4.45 -9.64 10.95
C CYS A 176 -3.38 -8.53 11.07
N TYR A 177 -2.85 -8.30 12.27
CA TYR A 177 -1.79 -7.32 12.53
C TYR A 177 -0.46 -7.73 11.87
N LEU A 178 -0.09 -9.02 11.98
CA LEU A 178 1.07 -9.60 11.32
C LEU A 178 0.90 -9.62 9.80
N LYS A 179 -0.31 -9.79 9.24
CA LYS A 179 -0.51 -9.70 7.78
C LYS A 179 -0.18 -8.31 7.23
N ARG A 180 -0.45 -7.24 7.98
CA ARG A 180 -0.07 -5.86 7.62
C ARG A 180 1.41 -5.57 7.83
N ARG A 181 2.02 -6.10 8.90
CA ARG A 181 3.47 -5.96 9.16
C ARG A 181 4.33 -6.87 8.26
N LYS A 182 3.77 -7.98 7.76
CA LYS A 182 4.42 -8.96 6.87
C LYS A 182 4.87 -8.38 5.54
N LYS A 183 4.21 -7.33 5.03
CA LYS A 183 4.52 -6.77 3.71
C LYS A 183 5.88 -6.05 3.64
N MET A 184 6.46 -5.64 4.78
CA MET A 184 7.65 -4.75 4.83
C MET A 184 8.92 -5.43 5.37
N ASN A 185 8.87 -6.70 5.75
CA ASN A 185 10.00 -7.37 6.41
C ASN A 185 10.51 -8.55 5.57
N LYS A 186 10.91 -8.27 4.33
CA LYS A 186 11.51 -9.26 3.43
C LYS A 186 12.98 -9.48 3.77
N LYS A 187 13.45 -10.72 3.68
CA LYS A 187 14.88 -11.03 3.76
C LYS A 187 15.60 -10.33 2.63
N THR A 188 16.78 -9.87 2.95
CA THR A 188 17.72 -9.18 2.07
C THR A 188 18.96 -10.06 1.92
N ILE A 189 19.81 -9.72 0.95
CA ILE A 189 21.11 -10.35 0.76
C ILE A 189 21.99 -10.34 2.04
N LYS A 190 21.73 -9.44 2.98
CA LYS A 190 22.40 -9.37 4.29
C LYS A 190 21.97 -10.44 5.29
N ASP A 191 20.83 -11.10 5.06
CA ASP A 191 20.24 -12.05 6.01
C ASP A 191 20.58 -13.53 5.69
N VAL A 192 21.51 -13.78 4.75
CA VAL A 192 21.91 -15.11 4.30
C VAL A 192 23.44 -15.22 4.18
N GLU A 193 23.97 -16.41 4.47
CA GLU A 193 25.39 -16.73 4.27
C GLU A 193 25.68 -16.93 2.79
N LEU A 194 26.68 -16.23 2.26
CA LEU A 194 27.07 -16.25 0.85
C LEU A 194 28.40 -16.98 0.61
N LYS A 195 29.26 -17.08 1.62
CA LYS A 195 30.62 -17.58 1.46
C LYS A 195 30.63 -19.01 0.90
N GLY A 196 31.28 -19.19 -0.24
CA GLY A 196 31.41 -20.49 -0.90
C GLY A 196 30.17 -20.97 -1.64
N LYS A 197 29.05 -20.25 -1.57
CA LYS A 197 27.79 -20.60 -2.24
C LYS A 197 27.71 -19.99 -3.63
N VAL A 198 26.98 -20.66 -4.52
CA VAL A 198 26.58 -20.09 -5.82
C VAL A 198 25.34 -19.23 -5.63
N VAL A 199 25.49 -17.93 -5.92
CA VAL A 199 24.47 -16.91 -5.70
C VAL A 199 23.88 -16.51 -7.05
N LEU A 200 22.65 -16.93 -7.31
CA LEU A 200 21.87 -16.55 -8.48
C LEU A 200 21.31 -15.15 -8.25
N ILE A 201 21.69 -14.16 -9.07
CA ILE A 201 21.21 -12.78 -8.91
C ILE A 201 20.46 -12.35 -10.18
N ARG A 202 19.14 -12.17 -10.05
CA ARG A 202 18.30 -11.54 -11.08
C ARG A 202 18.49 -10.04 -11.01
N VAL A 203 19.15 -9.47 -12.00
CA VAL A 203 19.42 -8.02 -12.12
C VAL A 203 18.62 -7.43 -13.27
N ASP A 204 18.43 -6.11 -13.26
CA ASP A 204 17.79 -5.40 -14.36
C ASP A 204 18.84 -4.73 -15.25
N PHE A 205 19.31 -5.43 -16.27
CA PHE A 205 20.19 -4.90 -17.31
C PHE A 205 19.48 -4.61 -18.62
N ASN A 206 18.18 -4.29 -18.56
CA ASN A 206 17.44 -3.85 -19.74
C ASN A 206 17.77 -2.39 -20.09
N VAL A 207 19.01 -2.17 -20.57
CA VAL A 207 19.55 -0.85 -20.94
C VAL A 207 19.12 -0.46 -22.35
N PRO A 208 18.95 0.85 -22.64
CA PRO A 208 18.74 1.31 -24.00
C PRO A 208 20.00 1.08 -24.83
N MET A 209 19.82 0.44 -25.98
CA MET A 209 20.88 0.11 -26.93
C MET A 209 20.64 0.84 -28.25
N LYS A 210 21.72 1.27 -28.89
CA LYS A 210 21.72 1.78 -30.26
C LYS A 210 22.91 1.19 -31.00
N ASP A 211 22.65 0.47 -32.10
CA ASP A 211 23.68 -0.16 -32.94
C ASP A 211 24.65 -1.06 -32.14
N GLY A 212 24.12 -1.81 -31.16
CA GLY A 212 24.91 -2.69 -30.27
C GLY A 212 25.70 -1.96 -29.17
N ILE A 213 25.54 -0.64 -29.03
CA ILE A 213 26.20 0.20 -28.03
C ILE A 213 25.20 0.63 -26.95
N ILE A 214 25.64 0.58 -25.69
CA ILE A 214 24.86 1.04 -24.53
C ILE A 214 24.77 2.58 -24.58
N VAL A 215 23.55 3.11 -24.59
CA VAL A 215 23.30 4.56 -24.57
C VAL A 215 23.30 5.12 -23.15
N ASP A 216 22.76 4.34 -22.20
CA ASP A 216 22.68 4.68 -20.78
C ASP A 216 22.96 3.43 -19.93
N ASP A 217 23.99 3.48 -19.09
CA ASP A 217 24.42 2.39 -18.23
C ASP A 217 23.91 2.50 -16.78
N ASN A 218 23.02 3.45 -16.47
CA ASN A 218 22.52 3.69 -15.12
C ASN A 218 21.94 2.41 -14.49
N ARG A 219 21.18 1.61 -15.26
CA ARG A 219 20.66 0.32 -14.75
C ARG A 219 21.75 -0.66 -14.32
N ILE A 220 22.90 -0.66 -15.01
CA ILE A 220 24.06 -1.48 -14.63
C ILE A 220 24.68 -0.93 -13.35
N VAL A 221 24.86 0.40 -13.27
CA VAL A 221 25.39 1.09 -12.08
C VAL A 221 24.54 0.82 -10.83
N GLN A 222 23.21 0.86 -10.95
CA GLN A 222 22.29 0.63 -9.83
C GLN A 222 22.34 -0.81 -9.27
N ALA A 223 22.79 -1.80 -10.07
CA ALA A 223 22.96 -3.19 -9.61
C ALA A 223 24.31 -3.45 -8.91
N LEU A 224 25.30 -2.56 -9.09
CA LEU A 224 26.65 -2.74 -8.55
C LEU A 224 26.68 -2.96 -7.02
N PRO A 225 25.87 -2.26 -6.18
CA PRO A 225 25.93 -2.46 -4.74
C PRO A 225 25.65 -3.91 -4.32
N THR A 226 24.65 -4.56 -4.94
CA THR A 226 24.30 -5.95 -4.64
C THR A 226 25.40 -6.91 -5.10
N ILE A 227 25.94 -6.68 -6.31
CA ILE A 227 27.01 -7.51 -6.88
C ILE A 227 28.29 -7.39 -6.05
N LYS A 228 28.73 -6.17 -5.70
CA LYS A 228 29.91 -5.92 -4.88
C LYS A 228 29.78 -6.57 -3.51
N TYR A 229 28.62 -6.46 -2.86
CA TYR A 229 28.38 -7.13 -1.59
C TYR A 229 28.50 -8.65 -1.69
N ALA A 230 27.95 -9.28 -2.73
CA ALA A 230 28.09 -10.71 -2.94
C ALA A 230 29.56 -11.14 -3.14
N ILE A 231 30.36 -10.33 -3.84
CA ILE A 231 31.80 -10.56 -4.02
C ILE A 231 32.54 -10.46 -2.68
N GLU A 232 32.32 -9.38 -1.94
CA GLU A 232 32.98 -9.10 -0.65
C GLU A 232 32.69 -10.18 0.40
N HIS A 233 31.50 -10.81 0.32
CA HIS A 233 31.09 -11.88 1.23
C HIS A 233 31.40 -13.28 0.67
N GLY A 234 32.20 -13.37 -0.40
CA GLY A 234 32.78 -14.62 -0.90
C GLY A 234 31.79 -15.54 -1.63
N GLY A 235 30.70 -15.00 -2.18
CA GLY A 235 29.79 -15.74 -3.06
C GLY A 235 30.38 -15.98 -4.45
N LYS A 236 29.88 -16.99 -5.15
CA LYS A 236 30.14 -17.27 -6.56
C LYS A 236 28.94 -16.75 -7.36
N ILE A 237 29.10 -15.64 -8.07
CA ILE A 237 27.96 -14.85 -8.57
C ILE A 237 27.54 -15.30 -9.98
N VAL A 238 26.28 -15.69 -10.14
CA VAL A 238 25.67 -15.97 -11.44
C VAL A 238 24.63 -14.90 -11.75
N LEU A 239 24.91 -14.06 -12.74
CA LEU A 239 24.06 -12.95 -13.16
C LEU A 239 23.21 -13.32 -14.37
N PHE A 240 21.97 -12.84 -14.35
CA PHE A 240 21.06 -12.99 -15.47
C PHE A 240 20.07 -11.83 -15.54
N SER A 241 19.77 -11.45 -16.78
CA SER A 241 18.83 -10.39 -17.09
C SER A 241 18.07 -10.69 -18.38
N HIS A 242 17.06 -9.90 -18.62
CA HIS A 242 16.49 -9.71 -19.94
C HIS A 242 17.07 -8.45 -20.60
N LEU A 243 17.07 -8.41 -21.93
CA LEU A 243 17.31 -7.22 -22.72
C LEU A 243 16.26 -7.16 -23.84
N GLY A 244 15.60 -6.02 -23.99
CA GLY A 244 14.58 -5.78 -25.02
C GLY A 244 13.47 -6.84 -25.05
N ARG A 245 12.90 -7.07 -26.22
CA ARG A 245 11.86 -8.09 -26.45
C ARG A 245 12.34 -9.02 -27.55
N VAL A 246 12.24 -10.32 -27.31
CA VAL A 246 12.69 -11.36 -28.23
C VAL A 246 11.47 -12.22 -28.58
N LYS A 247 11.09 -12.24 -29.85
CA LYS A 247 9.95 -12.97 -30.38
C LYS A 247 10.39 -14.02 -31.39
N GLU A 248 11.41 -13.69 -32.18
CA GLU A 248 11.96 -14.55 -33.23
C GLU A 248 13.49 -14.62 -33.16
N GLU A 249 14.08 -15.54 -33.92
CA GLU A 249 15.53 -15.79 -33.89
C GLU A 249 16.34 -14.57 -34.35
N ALA A 250 15.80 -13.77 -35.28
CA ALA A 250 16.42 -12.54 -35.76
C ALA A 250 16.60 -11.48 -34.65
N ASP A 251 15.69 -11.44 -33.67
CA ASP A 251 15.76 -10.49 -32.56
C ASP A 251 16.98 -10.73 -31.65
N LYS A 252 17.59 -11.93 -31.67
CA LYS A 252 18.71 -12.27 -30.79
C LYS A 252 19.94 -11.40 -31.04
N ALA A 253 20.22 -11.08 -32.30
CA ALA A 253 21.41 -10.34 -32.68
C ALA A 253 21.48 -8.96 -31.99
N ASP A 254 20.34 -8.27 -31.92
CA ASP A 254 20.23 -6.94 -31.33
C ASP A 254 20.00 -6.96 -29.81
N ASN A 255 19.68 -8.13 -29.24
CA ASN A 255 19.31 -8.29 -27.83
C ASN A 255 20.25 -9.21 -27.03
N THR A 256 21.49 -9.38 -27.47
CA THR A 256 22.52 -10.09 -26.69
C THR A 256 22.99 -9.26 -25.49
N LEU A 257 23.31 -9.93 -24.38
CA LEU A 257 23.88 -9.33 -23.18
C LEU A 257 25.42 -9.20 -23.23
N ALA A 258 26.09 -9.61 -24.30
CA ALA A 258 27.56 -9.52 -24.40
C ALA A 258 28.11 -8.09 -24.18
N PRO A 259 27.52 -7.01 -24.76
CA PRO A 259 27.97 -5.64 -24.49
C PRO A 259 27.79 -5.23 -23.02
N VAL A 260 26.71 -5.70 -22.39
CA VAL A 260 26.42 -5.45 -20.96
C VAL A 260 27.48 -6.12 -20.09
N ALA A 261 27.83 -7.38 -20.38
CA ALA A 261 28.87 -8.10 -19.64
C ALA A 261 30.24 -7.40 -19.73
N LYS A 262 30.59 -6.89 -20.93
CA LYS A 262 31.79 -6.08 -21.13
C LYS A 262 31.77 -4.80 -20.27
N ARG A 263 30.68 -4.03 -20.33
CA ARG A 263 30.55 -2.79 -19.55
C ARG A 263 30.58 -3.05 -18.04
N LEU A 264 29.92 -4.11 -17.58
CA LEU A 264 29.95 -4.49 -16.17
C LEU A 264 31.36 -4.88 -15.72
N SER A 265 32.13 -5.56 -16.58
CA SER A 265 33.52 -5.91 -16.31
C SER A 265 34.41 -4.67 -16.13
N GLU A 266 34.23 -3.64 -16.96
CA GLU A 266 34.90 -2.34 -16.82
C GLU A 266 34.54 -1.65 -15.49
N LEU A 267 33.24 -1.59 -15.14
CA LEU A 267 32.76 -0.93 -13.92
C LEU A 267 33.21 -1.62 -12.63
N LEU A 268 33.37 -2.95 -12.65
CA LEU A 268 33.85 -3.73 -11.51
C LEU A 268 35.37 -3.86 -11.48
N ASN A 269 36.06 -3.48 -12.56
CA ASN A 269 37.49 -3.78 -12.76
C ASN A 269 37.81 -5.27 -12.50
N LYS A 270 36.93 -6.15 -12.99
CA LYS A 270 37.00 -7.60 -12.76
C LYS A 270 36.53 -8.37 -14.00
N PRO A 271 37.20 -9.46 -14.42
CA PRO A 271 36.73 -10.27 -15.53
C PRO A 271 35.38 -10.91 -15.23
N ILE A 272 34.50 -10.94 -16.25
CA ILE A 272 33.20 -11.59 -16.20
C ILE A 272 33.20 -12.69 -17.26
N VAL A 273 32.90 -13.92 -16.84
CA VAL A 273 32.77 -15.05 -17.76
C VAL A 273 31.37 -14.98 -18.37
N PHE A 274 31.28 -14.53 -19.62
CA PHE A 274 30.03 -14.51 -20.36
C PHE A 274 29.79 -15.84 -21.08
N ILE A 275 28.59 -16.40 -20.91
CA ILE A 275 28.13 -17.62 -21.59
C ILE A 275 26.97 -17.25 -22.52
N ASP A 276 27.16 -17.46 -23.81
CA ASP A 276 26.23 -17.21 -24.92
C ASP A 276 25.07 -18.23 -25.00
N GLU A 277 24.86 -19.02 -23.94
CA GLU A 277 23.80 -20.01 -23.81
C GLU A 277 22.99 -19.73 -22.55
N THR A 278 21.67 -19.88 -22.61
CA THR A 278 20.75 -19.76 -21.46
C THR A 278 20.73 -21.01 -20.57
N ARG A 279 21.22 -22.13 -21.10
CA ARG A 279 21.27 -23.46 -20.48
C ARG A 279 22.22 -24.37 -21.25
N GLY A 280 22.71 -25.43 -20.59
CA GLY A 280 23.52 -26.47 -21.21
C GLY A 280 24.82 -26.74 -20.46
N GLU A 281 25.58 -27.72 -20.96
CA GLU A 281 26.82 -28.15 -20.32
C GLU A 281 27.87 -27.04 -20.21
N LYS A 282 27.90 -26.10 -21.17
CA LYS A 282 28.85 -24.99 -21.18
C LYS A 282 28.65 -24.09 -19.97
N LEU A 283 27.40 -23.72 -19.70
CA LEU A 283 27.01 -22.92 -18.54
C LEU A 283 27.30 -23.68 -17.23
N GLU A 284 26.90 -24.94 -17.16
CA GLU A 284 27.09 -25.76 -15.96
C GLU A 284 28.57 -25.96 -15.60
N LYS A 285 29.43 -26.19 -16.60
CA LYS A 285 30.88 -26.32 -16.40
C LYS A 285 31.49 -25.01 -15.93
N ALA A 286 31.07 -23.88 -16.52
CA ALA A 286 31.54 -22.56 -16.10
C ALA A 286 31.19 -22.28 -14.63
N ILE A 287 29.97 -22.58 -14.20
CA ILE A 287 29.51 -22.39 -12.82
C ILE A 287 30.27 -23.32 -11.85
N LYS A 288 30.48 -24.59 -12.22
CA LYS A 288 31.23 -25.55 -11.39
C LYS A 288 32.69 -25.15 -11.17
N ALA A 289 33.29 -24.47 -12.15
CA ALA A 289 34.69 -24.02 -12.09
C ALA A 289 34.91 -22.73 -11.28
N MET A 290 33.84 -22.07 -10.80
CA MET A 290 33.94 -20.78 -10.13
C MET A 290 34.65 -20.87 -8.77
N ASN A 291 35.56 -19.92 -8.55
CA ASN A 291 36.11 -19.58 -7.24
C ASN A 291 35.27 -18.50 -6.56
N ASN A 292 35.51 -18.29 -5.27
CA ASN A 292 34.80 -17.26 -4.50
C ASN A 292 35.08 -15.87 -5.09
N GLY A 293 34.02 -15.10 -5.29
CA GLY A 293 34.06 -13.77 -5.89
C GLY A 293 34.06 -13.78 -7.42
N ASP A 294 34.13 -14.93 -8.09
CA ASP A 294 34.00 -14.99 -9.55
C ASP A 294 32.58 -14.65 -10.00
N ILE A 295 32.48 -14.14 -11.23
CA ILE A 295 31.22 -13.71 -11.83
C ILE A 295 31.04 -14.44 -13.17
N VAL A 296 29.96 -15.20 -13.27
CA VAL A 296 29.46 -15.76 -14.52
C VAL A 296 28.18 -15.01 -14.89
N MET A 297 28.03 -14.65 -16.15
CA MET A 297 26.81 -14.06 -16.68
C MET A 297 26.38 -14.85 -17.90
N PHE A 298 25.13 -15.28 -17.94
CA PHE A 298 24.60 -15.99 -19.10
C PHE A 298 23.67 -15.10 -19.93
N GLU A 299 23.39 -15.58 -21.14
CA GLU A 299 22.66 -14.86 -22.16
C GLU A 299 21.22 -14.48 -21.75
N ASN A 300 20.64 -13.53 -22.48
CA ASN A 300 19.32 -12.95 -22.28
C ASN A 300 18.23 -14.00 -21.99
N THR A 301 17.59 -13.89 -20.81
CA THR A 301 16.56 -14.85 -20.38
C THR A 301 15.39 -14.95 -21.35
N ARG A 302 15.10 -13.90 -22.12
CA ARG A 302 14.03 -13.89 -23.13
C ARG A 302 14.39 -14.63 -24.42
N PHE A 303 15.61 -15.13 -24.59
CA PHE A 303 15.90 -16.05 -25.70
C PHE A 303 15.10 -17.36 -25.57
N GLU A 304 14.72 -17.74 -24.35
CA GLU A 304 13.78 -18.85 -24.09
C GLU A 304 12.33 -18.50 -24.45
N ASP A 305 12.02 -17.25 -24.85
CA ASP A 305 10.68 -16.89 -25.28
C ASP A 305 10.34 -17.27 -26.73
N ILE A 306 11.37 -17.49 -27.57
CA ILE A 306 11.21 -17.87 -28.98
C ILE A 306 10.38 -19.16 -29.10
N ASN A 307 10.68 -20.15 -28.25
CA ASN A 307 10.05 -21.46 -28.27
C ASN A 307 9.02 -21.59 -27.15
N GLY A 308 7.86 -20.95 -27.31
CA GLY A 308 6.71 -21.13 -26.42
C GLY A 308 6.63 -20.13 -25.26
N LYS A 309 7.39 -19.02 -25.29
CA LYS A 309 7.38 -17.98 -24.25
C LYS A 309 7.75 -18.52 -22.87
N LYS A 310 8.76 -19.41 -22.77
CA LYS A 310 9.05 -20.15 -21.54
C LYS A 310 9.43 -19.24 -20.37
N GLU A 311 10.21 -18.20 -20.64
CA GLU A 311 10.58 -17.21 -19.63
C GLU A 311 9.35 -16.39 -19.20
N SER A 312 8.67 -15.76 -20.16
CA SER A 312 7.55 -14.85 -19.91
C SER A 312 6.28 -15.55 -19.39
N LYS A 313 6.11 -16.86 -19.62
CA LYS A 313 5.00 -17.67 -19.10
C LYS A 313 5.36 -18.48 -17.85
N ASN A 314 6.56 -18.28 -17.29
CA ASN A 314 7.01 -19.01 -16.10
C ASN A 314 6.95 -20.53 -16.26
N ASP A 315 7.62 -21.03 -17.30
CA ASP A 315 7.74 -22.47 -17.54
C ASP A 315 8.38 -23.18 -16.33
N PRO A 316 7.71 -24.20 -15.75
CA PRO A 316 8.20 -24.87 -14.55
C PRO A 316 9.55 -25.58 -14.74
N GLU A 317 9.79 -26.16 -15.92
CA GLU A 317 11.04 -26.88 -16.20
C GLU A 317 12.21 -25.90 -16.28
N LEU A 318 12.02 -24.75 -16.95
CA LEU A 318 13.01 -23.70 -17.05
C LEU A 318 13.34 -23.10 -15.68
N GLY A 319 12.32 -22.79 -14.87
CA GLY A 319 12.53 -22.28 -13.51
C GLY A 319 13.29 -23.27 -12.62
N LYS A 320 12.97 -24.57 -12.71
CA LYS A 320 13.67 -25.65 -12.00
C LYS A 320 15.10 -25.82 -12.48
N TYR A 321 15.35 -25.71 -13.78
CA TYR A 321 16.68 -25.77 -14.36
C TYR A 321 17.56 -24.63 -13.84
N TRP A 322 17.10 -23.38 -13.93
CA TRP A 322 17.91 -22.26 -13.45
C TRP A 322 18.12 -22.29 -11.93
N ALA A 323 17.12 -22.74 -11.16
CA ALA A 323 17.29 -22.94 -9.72
C ALA A 323 18.35 -24.00 -9.37
N SER A 324 18.52 -25.05 -10.19
CA SER A 324 19.53 -26.09 -9.92
C SER A 324 20.96 -25.60 -10.11
N LEU A 325 21.15 -24.43 -10.73
CA LEU A 325 22.47 -23.84 -10.97
C LEU A 325 23.07 -23.17 -9.72
N GLY A 326 22.31 -22.96 -8.64
CA GLY A 326 22.85 -22.31 -7.45
C GLY A 326 22.15 -22.62 -6.13
N ASP A 327 22.64 -22.00 -5.06
CA ASP A 327 22.25 -22.30 -3.68
C ASP A 327 21.36 -21.21 -3.06
N VAL A 328 21.56 -19.94 -3.47
CA VAL A 328 20.81 -18.76 -2.97
C VAL A 328 20.28 -17.96 -4.17
N PHE A 329 19.03 -17.51 -4.10
CA PHE A 329 18.45 -16.62 -5.10
C PHE A 329 18.27 -15.21 -4.54
N VAL A 330 18.86 -14.24 -5.23
CA VAL A 330 18.73 -12.80 -4.95
C VAL A 330 17.93 -12.17 -6.09
N ASN A 331 16.75 -11.64 -5.78
CA ASN A 331 15.97 -10.86 -6.74
C ASN A 331 16.27 -9.37 -6.54
N ASP A 332 16.96 -8.76 -7.50
CA ASP A 332 17.30 -7.34 -7.50
C ASP A 332 16.71 -6.58 -8.71
N ALA A 333 15.68 -7.16 -9.35
CA ALA A 333 15.05 -6.61 -10.55
C ALA A 333 13.58 -6.20 -10.29
N PHE A 334 13.39 -5.06 -9.60
CA PHE A 334 12.05 -4.55 -9.27
C PHE A 334 11.18 -4.25 -10.51
N GLY A 335 11.79 -3.79 -11.61
CA GLY A 335 11.06 -3.52 -12.87
C GLY A 335 10.30 -4.72 -13.43
N THR A 336 10.75 -5.94 -13.16
CA THR A 336 10.06 -7.18 -13.56
C THR A 336 9.23 -7.83 -12.45
N ALA A 337 9.19 -7.24 -11.25
CA ALA A 337 8.54 -7.86 -10.09
C ALA A 337 7.01 -7.95 -10.21
N HIS A 338 6.39 -7.14 -11.05
CA HIS A 338 4.95 -7.20 -11.33
C HIS A 338 4.54 -8.41 -12.19
N ARG A 339 5.50 -9.20 -12.69
CA ARG A 339 5.25 -10.37 -13.53
C ARG A 339 5.84 -11.63 -12.91
N ALA A 340 5.15 -12.74 -13.07
CA ALA A 340 5.67 -14.07 -12.76
C ALA A 340 6.33 -14.66 -14.00
N HIS A 341 7.65 -14.70 -14.01
CA HIS A 341 8.51 -15.28 -15.05
C HIS A 341 9.35 -16.43 -14.47
N ALA A 342 9.97 -17.23 -15.34
CA ALA A 342 10.87 -18.30 -14.90
C ALA A 342 12.07 -17.73 -14.13
N SER A 343 12.65 -16.62 -14.60
CA SER A 343 13.81 -15.95 -13.99
C SER A 343 13.53 -15.23 -12.66
N ASN A 344 12.29 -15.22 -12.17
CA ASN A 344 11.99 -14.73 -10.83
C ASN A 344 11.16 -15.74 -10.03
N SER A 345 9.87 -15.84 -10.31
CA SER A 345 8.95 -16.73 -9.60
C SER A 345 9.27 -18.21 -9.83
N GLY A 346 9.73 -18.59 -11.03
CA GLY A 346 10.09 -19.97 -11.35
C GLY A 346 11.30 -20.47 -10.56
N ILE A 347 12.38 -19.69 -10.53
CA ILE A 347 13.56 -19.99 -9.71
C ILE A 347 13.18 -20.02 -8.23
N ALA A 348 12.48 -18.99 -7.75
CA ALA A 348 12.11 -18.89 -6.34
C ALA A 348 11.24 -20.05 -5.85
N ALA A 349 10.35 -20.58 -6.69
CA ALA A 349 9.53 -21.75 -6.35
C ALA A 349 10.35 -23.03 -6.08
N ASN A 350 11.60 -23.08 -6.55
CA ASN A 350 12.49 -24.22 -6.44
C ASN A 350 13.67 -23.98 -5.47
N MET A 351 13.70 -22.85 -4.76
CA MET A 351 14.79 -22.48 -3.86
C MET A 351 14.32 -22.16 -2.44
N LYS A 352 15.17 -22.47 -1.45
CA LYS A 352 14.86 -22.24 -0.03
C LYS A 352 15.15 -20.80 0.40
N ASP A 353 16.29 -20.28 -0.02
CA ASP A 353 16.74 -18.92 0.33
C ASP A 353 16.51 -17.98 -0.84
N VAL A 354 15.36 -17.29 -0.83
CA VAL A 354 15.01 -16.22 -1.78
C VAL A 354 15.02 -14.89 -1.04
N VAL A 355 15.90 -13.98 -1.45
CA VAL A 355 16.14 -12.71 -0.77
C VAL A 355 16.11 -11.52 -1.74
N ALA A 356 15.85 -10.33 -1.22
CA ALA A 356 15.95 -9.08 -1.96
C ALA A 356 17.42 -8.64 -2.10
N GLY A 357 17.81 -8.16 -3.27
CA GLY A 357 19.00 -7.32 -3.39
C GLY A 357 18.75 -5.90 -2.87
N PHE A 358 19.75 -5.03 -2.91
CA PHE A 358 19.64 -3.67 -2.35
C PHE A 358 18.73 -2.74 -3.15
N LEU A 359 18.67 -2.89 -4.48
CA LEU A 359 17.75 -2.13 -5.33
C LEU A 359 16.31 -2.54 -5.00
N MET A 360 16.04 -3.84 -4.97
CA MET A 360 14.72 -4.37 -4.59
C MET A 360 14.32 -3.95 -3.17
N GLU A 361 15.24 -4.03 -2.19
CA GLU A 361 14.99 -3.56 -0.83
C GLU A 361 14.61 -2.08 -0.79
N LYS A 362 15.36 -1.23 -1.52
CA LYS A 362 15.11 0.21 -1.59
C LYS A 362 13.72 0.50 -2.14
N GLU A 363 13.33 -0.17 -3.22
CA GLU A 363 12.01 -0.03 -3.85
C GLU A 363 10.86 -0.43 -2.92
N ILE A 364 10.97 -1.60 -2.29
CA ILE A 364 9.99 -2.07 -1.29
C ILE A 364 9.89 -1.08 -0.14
N ARG A 365 11.03 -0.57 0.34
CA ARG A 365 11.07 0.38 1.46
C ARG A 365 10.40 1.70 1.11
N PHE A 366 10.71 2.33 -0.02
CA PHE A 366 10.16 3.65 -0.32
C PHE A 366 8.71 3.58 -0.80
N ILE A 367 8.41 2.77 -1.82
CA ILE A 367 7.06 2.70 -2.39
C ILE A 367 6.11 1.97 -1.43
N GLY A 368 6.56 0.88 -0.81
CA GLY A 368 5.77 0.15 0.17
C GLY A 368 5.41 1.01 1.39
N ASN A 369 6.39 1.73 1.98
CA ASN A 369 6.09 2.62 3.10
C ASN A 369 5.17 3.78 2.70
N ALA A 370 5.38 4.40 1.54
CA ALA A 370 4.52 5.49 1.07
C ALA A 370 3.06 5.05 0.86
N VAL A 371 2.85 3.80 0.45
CA VAL A 371 1.52 3.24 0.21
C VAL A 371 0.89 2.72 1.51
N ASP A 372 1.63 2.03 2.36
CA ASP A 372 1.04 1.32 3.50
C ASP A 372 1.07 2.13 4.81
N ASN A 373 2.11 2.92 5.07
CA ASN A 373 2.27 3.72 6.29
C ASN A 373 2.97 5.07 6.01
N PRO A 374 2.40 5.96 5.18
CA PRO A 374 3.06 7.23 4.84
C PRO A 374 3.13 8.18 6.04
N VAL A 375 4.22 8.96 6.10
CA VAL A 375 4.31 10.08 7.03
C VAL A 375 3.45 11.22 6.47
N ARG A 376 2.50 11.70 7.26
CA ARG A 376 1.51 12.69 6.82
C ARG A 376 1.98 14.14 7.09
N PRO A 377 1.59 15.12 6.24
CA PRO A 377 0.68 14.98 5.09
C PRO A 377 1.28 14.20 3.92
N PHE A 378 0.52 13.25 3.38
CA PHE A 378 0.85 12.46 2.21
C PHE A 378 0.13 13.03 0.98
N ILE A 379 0.90 13.49 0.01
CA ILE A 379 0.38 14.06 -1.24
C ILE A 379 0.84 13.20 -2.40
N ALA A 380 -0.08 12.90 -3.32
CA ALA A 380 0.25 12.25 -4.57
C ALA A 380 0.08 13.23 -5.73
N ILE A 381 1.00 13.21 -6.68
CA ILE A 381 0.94 13.98 -7.93
C ILE A 381 0.85 12.98 -9.07
N LEU A 382 -0.25 13.03 -9.82
CA LEU A 382 -0.54 12.11 -10.92
C LEU A 382 -0.67 12.91 -12.21
N GLY A 383 0.16 12.58 -13.19
CA GLY A 383 0.19 13.21 -14.50
C GLY A 383 0.20 12.21 -15.64
N GLY A 384 0.51 12.70 -16.83
CA GLY A 384 0.55 11.93 -18.07
C GLY A 384 -0.73 12.03 -18.90
N ALA A 385 -0.82 11.18 -19.92
CA ALA A 385 -1.72 11.40 -21.05
C ALA A 385 -3.12 10.78 -20.93
N LYS A 386 -3.32 9.78 -20.06
CA LYS A 386 -4.56 9.00 -19.97
C LYS A 386 -4.98 8.80 -18.53
N VAL A 387 -6.27 9.01 -18.25
CA VAL A 387 -6.91 8.67 -16.98
C VAL A 387 -6.99 7.15 -16.82
N SER A 388 -7.32 6.43 -17.90
CA SER A 388 -7.52 4.98 -17.88
C SER A 388 -6.34 4.21 -17.27
N ASP A 389 -5.12 4.63 -17.57
CA ASP A 389 -3.87 4.05 -17.03
C ASP A 389 -3.65 4.31 -15.53
N LYS A 390 -4.38 5.26 -14.93
CA LYS A 390 -4.18 5.74 -13.54
C LYS A 390 -5.39 5.52 -12.65
N ILE A 391 -6.50 4.98 -13.16
CA ILE A 391 -7.75 4.79 -12.41
C ILE A 391 -7.50 4.03 -11.11
N SER A 392 -6.90 2.85 -11.18
CA SER A 392 -6.68 2.00 -10.01
C SER A 392 -5.74 2.65 -8.99
N VAL A 393 -4.79 3.46 -9.47
CA VAL A 393 -3.87 4.23 -8.62
C VAL A 393 -4.66 5.30 -7.86
N ILE A 394 -5.48 6.10 -8.56
CA ILE A 394 -6.30 7.15 -7.94
C ILE A 394 -7.25 6.53 -6.91
N GLU A 395 -7.92 5.43 -7.24
CA GLU A 395 -8.84 4.77 -6.31
C GLU A 395 -8.17 4.29 -5.02
N ASN A 396 -6.97 3.72 -5.13
CA ASN A 396 -6.21 3.32 -3.95
C ASN A 396 -5.74 4.54 -3.15
N LEU A 397 -5.26 5.58 -3.84
CA LEU A 397 -4.72 6.78 -3.21
C LEU A 397 -5.79 7.67 -2.59
N ILE A 398 -7.04 7.72 -3.07
CA ILE A 398 -8.13 8.49 -2.42
C ILE A 398 -8.30 8.08 -0.94
N ASN A 399 -8.11 6.78 -0.66
CA ASN A 399 -8.22 6.22 0.68
C ASN A 399 -6.97 6.47 1.56
N LYS A 400 -5.84 6.84 0.95
CA LYS A 400 -4.52 6.85 1.59
C LYS A 400 -3.92 8.26 1.64
N ALA A 401 -3.90 8.97 0.53
CA ALA A 401 -3.40 10.34 0.44
C ALA A 401 -4.33 11.34 1.13
N ASP A 402 -3.71 12.40 1.66
CA ASP A 402 -4.40 13.58 2.17
C ASP A 402 -4.85 14.47 1.00
N LYS A 403 -4.05 14.57 -0.06
CA LYS A 403 -4.37 15.28 -1.31
C LYS A 403 -3.84 14.53 -2.52
N ILE A 404 -4.52 14.69 -3.66
CA ILE A 404 -4.12 14.15 -4.96
C ILE A 404 -4.11 15.30 -5.96
N LEU A 405 -2.94 15.71 -6.42
CA LEU A 405 -2.79 16.73 -7.46
C LEU A 405 -2.80 16.02 -8.82
N VAL A 406 -3.75 16.35 -9.68
CA VAL A 406 -3.85 15.78 -11.04
C VAL A 406 -3.35 16.80 -12.05
N CYS A 407 -2.54 16.40 -13.01
CA CYS A 407 -1.99 17.25 -14.07
C CYS A 407 -1.84 16.47 -15.38
N GLY A 408 -1.25 17.08 -16.42
CA GLY A 408 -1.10 16.43 -17.72
C GLY A 408 -2.43 16.31 -18.46
N ALA A 409 -2.39 15.60 -19.59
CA ALA A 409 -3.57 15.48 -20.45
C ALA A 409 -4.74 14.74 -19.78
N MET A 410 -4.45 13.89 -18.79
CA MET A 410 -5.50 13.23 -18.01
C MET A 410 -6.40 14.21 -17.24
N ALA A 411 -5.95 15.44 -16.95
CA ALA A 411 -6.77 16.46 -16.30
C ALA A 411 -7.98 16.89 -17.15
N TYR A 412 -7.88 16.86 -18.49
CA TYR A 412 -8.96 17.30 -19.38
C TYR A 412 -10.19 16.39 -19.30
N THR A 413 -10.03 15.10 -19.04
CA THR A 413 -11.18 14.20 -18.77
C THR A 413 -11.91 14.60 -17.48
N PHE A 414 -11.20 15.08 -16.44
CA PHE A 414 -11.82 15.60 -15.22
C PHE A 414 -12.52 16.94 -15.46
N TYR A 415 -11.97 17.82 -16.30
CA TYR A 415 -12.64 19.06 -16.70
C TYR A 415 -13.95 18.80 -17.43
N LYS A 416 -13.95 17.84 -18.36
CA LYS A 416 -15.17 17.44 -19.04
C LYS A 416 -16.21 16.85 -18.08
N ALA A 417 -15.77 16.13 -17.03
CA ALA A 417 -16.63 15.66 -15.96
C ALA A 417 -17.23 16.78 -15.09
N LEU A 418 -16.58 17.94 -15.02
CA LEU A 418 -17.08 19.17 -14.38
C LEU A 418 -17.95 20.02 -15.33
N GLY A 419 -18.09 19.63 -16.60
CA GLY A 419 -18.85 20.34 -17.61
C GLY A 419 -18.10 21.46 -18.32
N TYR A 420 -16.77 21.50 -18.23
CA TYR A 420 -15.95 22.49 -18.93
C TYR A 420 -15.70 22.08 -20.39
N GLU A 421 -15.53 23.08 -21.25
CA GLU A 421 -15.01 22.90 -22.60
C GLU A 421 -13.52 22.52 -22.51
N VAL A 422 -13.10 21.58 -23.37
CA VAL A 422 -11.70 21.12 -23.44
C VAL A 422 -11.11 21.23 -24.84
N GLY A 423 -11.89 21.72 -25.81
CA GLY A 423 -11.46 21.91 -27.19
C GLY A 423 -10.96 20.62 -27.83
N THR A 424 -9.81 20.68 -28.47
CA THR A 424 -9.15 19.54 -29.11
C THR A 424 -8.17 18.81 -28.18
N SER A 425 -8.18 19.14 -26.88
CA SER A 425 -7.35 18.47 -25.87
C SER A 425 -7.62 16.98 -25.78
N LYS A 426 -6.59 16.20 -25.47
CA LYS A 426 -6.72 14.75 -25.30
C LYS A 426 -7.64 14.43 -24.12
N CYS A 427 -8.80 13.88 -24.42
CA CYS A 427 -9.84 13.54 -23.45
C CYS A 427 -10.39 12.13 -23.73
N GLU A 428 -10.56 11.34 -22.67
CA GLU A 428 -11.13 9.99 -22.76
C GLU A 428 -12.62 10.05 -22.44
N ASN A 429 -13.46 10.31 -23.44
CA ASN A 429 -14.90 10.52 -23.27
C ASN A 429 -15.60 9.35 -22.53
N ASP A 430 -15.19 8.11 -22.80
CA ASP A 430 -15.74 6.90 -22.16
C ASP A 430 -15.48 6.83 -20.65
N PHE A 431 -14.54 7.63 -20.13
CA PHE A 431 -14.15 7.67 -18.73
C PHE A 431 -14.62 8.92 -17.98
N VAL A 432 -15.42 9.79 -18.61
CA VAL A 432 -15.92 11.03 -18.00
C VAL A 432 -16.81 10.75 -16.79
N GLU A 433 -17.78 9.83 -16.91
CA GLU A 433 -18.64 9.45 -15.78
C GLU A 433 -17.83 8.81 -14.64
N PHE A 434 -16.79 8.05 -14.98
CA PHE A 434 -15.90 7.47 -13.99
C PHE A 434 -15.09 8.56 -13.26
N ALA A 435 -14.53 9.52 -14.00
CA ALA A 435 -13.81 10.66 -13.44
C ALA A 435 -14.70 11.49 -12.50
N LYS A 436 -15.98 11.68 -12.86
CA LYS A 436 -16.98 12.32 -12.00
C LYS A 436 -17.17 11.57 -10.69
N GLY A 437 -17.34 10.24 -10.75
CA GLY A 437 -17.42 9.40 -9.55
C GLY A 437 -16.16 9.46 -8.67
N LEU A 438 -14.98 9.60 -9.27
CA LEU A 438 -13.73 9.81 -8.52
C LEU A 438 -13.71 11.16 -7.78
N LEU A 439 -14.15 12.25 -8.42
CA LEU A 439 -14.23 13.57 -7.79
C LEU A 439 -15.17 13.57 -6.59
N GLU A 440 -16.34 12.94 -6.74
CA GLU A 440 -17.31 12.76 -5.65
C GLU A 440 -16.72 11.94 -4.50
N LYS A 441 -16.10 10.79 -4.81
CA LYS A 441 -15.46 9.91 -3.84
C LYS A 441 -14.28 10.58 -3.12
N ALA A 442 -13.55 11.44 -3.81
CA ALA A 442 -12.41 12.17 -3.26
C ALA A 442 -12.84 13.26 -2.26
N ASN A 443 -14.09 13.75 -2.32
CA ASN A 443 -14.65 14.74 -1.40
C ASN A 443 -13.71 15.96 -1.19
N GLY A 444 -13.23 16.53 -2.30
CA GLY A 444 -12.33 17.69 -2.31
C GLY A 444 -10.84 17.39 -2.13
N LYS A 445 -10.43 16.10 -2.06
CA LYS A 445 -9.00 15.73 -2.02
C LYS A 445 -8.29 15.83 -3.36
N ILE A 446 -9.02 15.72 -4.48
CA ILE A 446 -8.45 15.87 -5.82
C ILE A 446 -8.37 17.35 -6.14
N ILE A 447 -7.16 17.82 -6.44
CA ILE A 447 -6.87 19.19 -6.87
C ILE A 447 -6.52 19.15 -8.36
N LEU A 448 -7.26 19.90 -9.17
CA LEU A 448 -7.04 20.00 -10.61
C LEU A 448 -6.31 21.32 -10.96
N PRO A 449 -5.68 21.41 -12.14
CA PRO A 449 -5.09 22.67 -12.62
C PRO A 449 -6.18 23.74 -12.81
N ILE A 450 -5.81 25.01 -12.63
CA ILE A 450 -6.70 26.18 -12.73
C ILE A 450 -6.42 27.04 -13.97
N ASP A 451 -5.28 26.81 -14.61
CA ASP A 451 -4.90 27.39 -15.90
C ASP A 451 -4.09 26.37 -16.72
N THR A 452 -4.10 26.54 -18.03
CA THR A 452 -3.42 25.64 -18.98
C THR A 452 -2.80 26.43 -20.13
N VAL A 453 -1.69 25.91 -20.65
CA VAL A 453 -1.04 26.40 -21.87
C VAL A 453 -1.70 25.74 -23.07
N VAL A 454 -2.29 26.53 -23.96
CA VAL A 454 -3.07 26.05 -25.11
C VAL A 454 -2.42 26.44 -26.45
N VAL A 455 -2.63 25.59 -27.45
CA VAL A 455 -2.13 25.73 -28.82
C VAL A 455 -3.19 25.27 -29.83
N LYS A 456 -3.07 25.69 -31.10
CA LYS A 456 -3.93 25.20 -32.20
C LYS A 456 -3.46 23.90 -32.85
N GLU A 457 -2.16 23.62 -32.78
CA GLU A 457 -1.54 22.46 -33.44
C GLU A 457 -0.55 21.78 -32.48
N PHE A 458 -0.48 20.46 -32.55
CA PHE A 458 0.47 19.66 -31.78
C PHE A 458 1.88 19.78 -32.38
N SER A 459 2.60 20.84 -32.02
CA SER A 459 3.95 21.12 -32.51
C SER A 459 4.77 21.86 -31.46
N GLU A 460 6.06 21.57 -31.39
CA GLU A 460 7.00 22.28 -30.50
C GLU A 460 7.10 23.79 -30.80
N PHE A 461 6.80 24.18 -32.04
CA PHE A 461 6.86 25.56 -32.53
C PHE A 461 5.51 26.29 -32.51
N ALA A 462 4.42 25.61 -32.13
CA ALA A 462 3.08 26.20 -32.17
C ALA A 462 3.00 27.45 -31.29
N GLU A 463 2.35 28.51 -31.76
CA GLU A 463 2.06 29.69 -30.94
C GLU A 463 1.18 29.27 -29.75
N SER A 464 1.53 29.74 -28.56
CA SER A 464 0.92 29.29 -27.31
C SER A 464 0.50 30.47 -26.44
N ARG A 465 -0.59 30.31 -25.71
CA ARG A 465 -1.03 31.26 -24.69
C ARG A 465 -1.58 30.53 -23.48
N VAL A 466 -1.73 31.25 -22.37
CA VAL A 466 -2.33 30.72 -21.14
C VAL A 466 -3.80 31.12 -21.09
N VAL A 467 -4.66 30.16 -20.77
CA VAL A 467 -6.09 30.38 -20.50
C VAL A 467 -6.48 29.74 -19.16
N LEU A 468 -7.59 30.18 -18.58
CA LEU A 468 -8.18 29.48 -17.43
C LEU A 468 -8.69 28.11 -17.85
N SER A 469 -8.61 27.13 -16.94
CA SER A 469 -8.99 25.75 -17.25
C SER A 469 -10.48 25.55 -17.59
N ASP A 470 -11.34 26.50 -17.22
CA ASP A 470 -12.77 26.53 -17.57
C ASP A 470 -13.07 27.39 -18.82
N GLN A 471 -12.03 27.88 -19.51
CA GLN A 471 -12.12 28.78 -20.67
C GLN A 471 -11.24 28.32 -21.84
N ILE A 472 -11.06 27.00 -22.00
CA ILE A 472 -10.32 26.42 -23.13
C ILE A 472 -11.16 26.62 -24.42
N PRO A 473 -10.62 27.25 -25.48
CA PRO A 473 -11.34 27.42 -26.74
C PRO A 473 -11.58 26.10 -27.48
N ALA A 474 -12.67 26.05 -28.27
CA ALA A 474 -13.07 24.85 -28.99
C ALA A 474 -12.05 24.37 -30.04
N ASP A 475 -11.25 25.28 -30.62
CA ASP A 475 -10.26 25.00 -31.66
C ASP A 475 -8.82 24.83 -31.12
N GLU A 476 -8.62 24.86 -29.80
CA GLU A 476 -7.30 24.76 -29.16
C GLU A 476 -7.18 23.51 -28.27
N MET A 477 -5.96 23.06 -28.02
CA MET A 477 -5.62 21.94 -27.13
C MET A 477 -4.66 22.37 -26.04
N GLY A 478 -4.84 21.86 -24.83
CA GLY A 478 -3.94 22.07 -23.71
C GLY A 478 -2.72 21.15 -23.76
N MET A 479 -1.53 21.73 -23.64
CA MET A 479 -0.23 21.05 -23.77
C MET A 479 0.60 21.03 -22.49
N ASP A 480 0.32 21.92 -21.53
CA ASP A 480 0.97 21.98 -20.22
C ASP A 480 0.05 22.66 -19.20
N ILE A 481 0.38 22.54 -17.91
CA ILE A 481 -0.25 23.36 -16.86
C ILE A 481 0.26 24.80 -16.94
N GLY A 482 -0.59 25.75 -16.59
CA GLY A 482 -0.22 27.16 -16.56
C GLY A 482 0.56 27.55 -15.29
N PRO A 483 1.12 28.77 -15.25
CA PRO A 483 1.91 29.26 -14.12
C PRO A 483 1.11 29.33 -12.81
N LYS A 484 -0.18 29.69 -12.84
CA LYS A 484 -0.99 29.77 -11.61
C LYS A 484 -1.21 28.38 -11.01
N THR A 485 -1.28 27.35 -11.84
CA THR A 485 -1.33 25.95 -11.38
C THR A 485 -0.02 25.55 -10.71
N VAL A 486 1.13 25.95 -11.25
CA VAL A 486 2.43 25.65 -10.61
C VAL A 486 2.48 26.29 -9.21
N GLU A 487 2.06 27.55 -9.08
CA GLU A 487 1.94 28.24 -7.79
C GLU A 487 0.94 27.55 -6.84
N LEU A 488 -0.22 27.12 -7.36
CA LEU A 488 -1.20 26.36 -6.60
C LEU A 488 -0.58 25.06 -6.07
N PHE A 489 0.10 24.30 -6.92
CA PHE A 489 0.71 23.03 -6.54
C PHE A 489 1.81 23.24 -5.49
N GLU A 490 2.63 24.28 -5.64
CA GLU A 490 3.62 24.66 -4.63
C GLU A 490 2.95 24.89 -3.27
N LYS A 491 1.88 25.69 -3.24
CA LYS A 491 1.11 25.97 -2.02
C LYS A 491 0.51 24.70 -1.43
N GLU A 492 -0.09 23.83 -2.24
CA GLU A 492 -0.71 22.59 -1.78
C GLU A 492 0.32 21.60 -1.21
N LEU A 493 1.56 21.64 -1.70
CA LEU A 493 2.69 20.82 -1.26
C LEU A 493 3.37 21.31 0.02
N GLN A 494 3.11 22.56 0.46
CA GLN A 494 3.71 23.10 1.67
C GLN A 494 3.40 22.23 2.90
N GLY A 495 4.47 21.86 3.62
CA GLY A 495 4.38 21.05 4.83
C GLY A 495 4.12 19.55 4.58
N ALA A 496 4.07 19.09 3.32
CA ALA A 496 3.96 17.67 3.02
C ALA A 496 5.18 16.90 3.58
N LYS A 497 4.93 15.69 4.08
CA LYS A 497 5.97 14.81 4.65
C LYS A 497 6.28 13.61 3.79
N THR A 498 5.33 13.19 2.97
CA THR A 498 5.53 12.18 1.92
C THR A 498 4.92 12.72 0.63
N VAL A 499 5.67 12.68 -0.46
CA VAL A 499 5.17 13.03 -1.79
C VAL A 499 5.53 11.92 -2.77
N VAL A 500 4.53 11.43 -3.51
CA VAL A 500 4.74 10.51 -4.63
C VAL A 500 4.36 11.22 -5.92
N TRP A 501 5.26 11.26 -6.89
CA TRP A 501 5.04 11.86 -8.19
C TRP A 501 5.12 10.82 -9.31
N ASN A 502 4.09 10.76 -10.14
CA ASN A 502 4.00 9.84 -11.27
C ASN A 502 3.31 10.50 -12.47
N GLY A 503 4.11 10.86 -13.47
CA GLY A 503 3.66 11.41 -14.75
C GLY A 503 3.93 12.92 -14.90
N PRO A 504 4.28 13.38 -16.11
CA PRO A 504 4.54 14.78 -16.39
C PRO A 504 3.26 15.62 -16.38
N ALA A 505 3.39 16.94 -16.24
CA ALA A 505 2.27 17.88 -16.24
C ALA A 505 1.90 18.42 -17.62
N GLY A 506 2.72 18.13 -18.63
CA GLY A 506 2.55 18.54 -20.01
C GLY A 506 3.34 17.65 -20.97
N VAL A 507 3.42 18.05 -22.24
CA VAL A 507 4.22 17.39 -23.29
C VAL A 507 5.69 17.79 -23.12
N PHE A 508 6.32 17.22 -22.08
CA PHE A 508 7.66 17.59 -21.62
C PHE A 508 8.79 17.30 -22.63
N GLU A 509 8.50 16.51 -23.66
CA GLU A 509 9.38 16.26 -24.81
C GLU A 509 9.65 17.54 -25.60
N PHE A 510 8.71 18.49 -25.58
CA PHE A 510 8.88 19.82 -26.16
C PHE A 510 9.25 20.80 -25.05
N ASP A 511 10.43 21.43 -25.15
CA ASP A 511 10.93 22.32 -24.10
C ASP A 511 9.95 23.45 -23.74
N LYS A 512 9.17 23.92 -24.74
CA LYS A 512 8.12 24.93 -24.58
C LYS A 512 6.96 24.48 -23.66
N PHE A 513 6.68 23.18 -23.60
CA PHE A 513 5.59 22.57 -22.81
C PHE A 513 6.13 21.67 -21.68
N ALA A 514 7.39 21.86 -21.31
CA ALA A 514 8.03 21.22 -20.17
C ALA A 514 7.99 22.11 -18.91
N VAL A 515 7.49 23.35 -18.99
CA VAL A 515 7.58 24.36 -17.93
C VAL A 515 6.87 23.89 -16.65
N GLY A 516 5.66 23.34 -16.76
CA GLY A 516 4.89 22.82 -15.64
C GLY A 516 5.55 21.60 -14.99
N THR A 517 6.02 20.66 -15.81
CA THR A 517 6.77 19.48 -15.35
C THR A 517 8.04 19.89 -14.61
N ASN A 518 8.78 20.87 -15.16
CA ASN A 518 9.99 21.41 -14.55
C ASN A 518 9.68 22.16 -13.25
N GLY A 519 8.57 22.91 -13.21
CA GLY A 519 8.09 23.59 -12.02
C GLY A 519 7.82 22.63 -10.87
N ILE A 520 7.03 21.56 -11.13
CA ILE A 520 6.78 20.50 -10.15
C ILE A 520 8.09 19.85 -9.68
N CYS A 521 8.98 19.52 -10.61
CA CYS A 521 10.26 18.91 -10.27
C CYS A 521 11.09 19.80 -9.34
N ARG A 522 11.18 21.11 -9.63
CA ARG A 522 11.88 22.10 -8.80
C ARG A 522 11.25 22.23 -7.41
N ILE A 523 9.92 22.27 -7.32
CA ILE A 523 9.22 22.34 -6.03
C ILE A 523 9.58 21.12 -5.18
N LEU A 524 9.49 19.91 -5.75
CA LEU A 524 9.77 18.67 -5.03
C LEU A 524 11.25 18.55 -4.62
N ALA A 525 12.17 18.94 -5.48
CA ALA A 525 13.61 18.91 -5.20
C ALA A 525 14.02 19.84 -4.05
N ASN A 526 13.24 20.88 -3.76
CA ASN A 526 13.49 21.87 -2.72
C ASN A 526 12.53 21.76 -1.53
N LEU A 527 11.69 20.73 -1.48
CA LEU A 527 10.70 20.56 -0.42
C LEU A 527 11.39 20.12 0.89
N PRO A 528 11.37 20.94 1.96
CA PRO A 528 12.10 20.63 3.18
C PRO A 528 11.43 19.51 3.98
N ASP A 529 12.25 18.64 4.59
CA ASP A 529 11.82 17.59 5.51
C ASP A 529 10.72 16.66 4.96
N ALA A 530 10.74 16.39 3.65
CA ALA A 530 9.79 15.54 2.95
C ALA A 530 10.49 14.35 2.30
N THR A 531 9.87 13.16 2.42
CA THR A 531 10.26 12.02 1.58
C THR A 531 9.62 12.19 0.20
N THR A 532 10.44 12.44 -0.82
CA THR A 532 10.00 12.64 -2.21
C THR A 532 10.34 11.43 -3.07
N ILE A 533 9.31 10.85 -3.70
CA ILE A 533 9.40 9.59 -4.43
C ILE A 533 8.91 9.81 -5.86
N ILE A 534 9.75 9.48 -6.84
CA ILE A 534 9.37 9.44 -8.26
C ILE A 534 9.03 8.01 -8.66
N GLY A 535 7.83 7.79 -9.17
CA GLY A 535 7.32 6.45 -9.51
C GLY A 535 7.14 6.15 -11.00
N GLY A 536 7.49 7.07 -11.90
CA GLY A 536 7.25 6.94 -13.34
C GLY A 536 8.49 7.30 -14.16
N GLY A 537 8.69 6.61 -15.29
CA GLY A 537 9.86 6.79 -16.16
C GLY A 537 10.02 8.23 -16.67
N ASP A 538 8.92 8.83 -17.14
CA ASP A 538 8.93 10.20 -17.67
C ASP A 538 9.26 11.24 -16.60
N SER A 539 8.70 11.08 -15.38
CA SER A 539 9.02 11.94 -14.24
C SER A 539 10.47 11.77 -13.79
N ALA A 540 11.02 10.55 -13.87
CA ALA A 540 12.42 10.29 -13.56
C ALA A 540 13.36 10.95 -14.58
N ALA A 541 13.03 10.82 -15.88
CA ALA A 541 13.77 11.48 -16.95
C ALA A 541 13.77 13.00 -16.80
N ALA A 542 12.64 13.60 -16.41
CA ALA A 542 12.56 15.03 -16.13
C ALA A 542 13.49 15.46 -14.97
N ALA A 543 13.53 14.69 -13.87
CA ALA A 543 14.42 14.97 -12.75
C ALA A 543 15.91 14.87 -13.11
N ILE A 544 16.27 13.87 -13.92
CA ILE A 544 17.64 13.68 -14.41
C ILE A 544 18.04 14.81 -15.36
N LYS A 545 17.19 15.17 -16.33
CA LYS A 545 17.43 16.27 -17.29
C LYS A 545 17.69 17.61 -16.57
N LEU A 546 17.05 17.84 -15.43
CA LEU A 546 17.22 19.05 -14.62
C LEU A 546 18.36 18.99 -13.60
N GLY A 547 19.05 17.85 -13.46
CA GLY A 547 20.13 17.67 -12.50
C GLY A 547 19.66 17.58 -11.04
N TYR A 548 18.41 17.16 -10.81
CA TYR A 548 17.84 17.01 -9.47
C TYR A 548 17.83 15.58 -8.94
N GLU A 549 18.46 14.62 -9.63
CA GLU A 549 18.45 13.19 -9.26
C GLU A 549 18.78 12.97 -7.78
N GLU A 550 19.84 13.60 -7.28
CA GLU A 550 20.31 13.47 -5.89
C GLU A 550 19.46 14.23 -4.85
N LYS A 551 18.54 15.10 -5.30
CA LYS A 551 17.63 15.85 -4.41
C LYS A 551 16.38 15.05 -4.04
N PHE A 552 16.02 14.02 -4.83
CA PHE A 552 14.90 13.16 -4.51
C PHE A 552 15.30 12.07 -3.53
N SER A 553 14.41 11.75 -2.59
CA SER A 553 14.66 10.66 -1.64
C SER A 553 14.74 9.29 -2.33
N HIS A 554 13.92 9.09 -3.37
CA HIS A 554 13.92 7.88 -4.18
C HIS A 554 13.40 8.15 -5.59
N ILE A 555 14.14 7.66 -6.59
CA ILE A 555 13.70 7.60 -7.97
C ILE A 555 13.59 6.12 -8.33
N SER A 556 12.37 5.69 -8.60
CA SER A 556 12.10 4.29 -8.89
C SER A 556 12.58 3.89 -10.28
N THR A 557 13.21 2.72 -10.38
CA THR A 557 13.57 2.09 -11.65
C THR A 557 12.49 1.12 -12.15
N GLY A 558 11.41 0.95 -11.37
CA GLY A 558 10.39 -0.07 -11.57
C GLY A 558 9.36 0.22 -12.67
N GLY A 559 9.21 1.47 -13.10
CA GLY A 559 8.22 1.87 -14.11
C GLY A 559 6.82 1.32 -13.80
N GLY A 560 6.32 0.41 -14.65
CA GLY A 560 5.03 -0.26 -14.45
C GLY A 560 4.90 -1.00 -13.12
N ALA A 561 5.98 -1.61 -12.62
CA ALA A 561 5.97 -2.29 -11.31
C ALA A 561 5.70 -1.31 -10.16
N SER A 562 6.22 -0.09 -10.26
CA SER A 562 5.97 0.98 -9.28
C SER A 562 4.52 1.39 -9.29
N LEU A 563 3.94 1.53 -10.48
CA LEU A 563 2.54 1.89 -10.65
C LEU A 563 1.62 0.82 -10.05
N GLU A 564 1.83 -0.45 -10.40
CA GLU A 564 1.05 -1.55 -9.83
C GLU A 564 1.20 -1.65 -8.30
N TYR A 565 2.38 -1.33 -7.78
CA TYR A 565 2.58 -1.30 -6.33
C TYR A 565 1.86 -0.12 -5.67
N LEU A 566 1.82 1.05 -6.32
CA LEU A 566 1.01 2.22 -5.92
C LEU A 566 -0.49 1.95 -6.02
N GLU A 567 -0.95 1.04 -6.88
CA GLU A 567 -2.33 0.53 -6.91
C GLU A 567 -2.64 -0.36 -5.70
N GLY A 568 -1.63 -0.76 -4.94
CA GLY A 568 -1.75 -1.66 -3.80
C GLY A 568 -1.78 -3.14 -4.18
N LYS A 569 -1.49 -3.49 -5.45
CA LYS A 569 -1.37 -4.89 -5.89
C LYS A 569 -0.23 -5.61 -5.15
N VAL A 570 -0.35 -6.92 -5.09
CA VAL A 570 0.74 -7.78 -4.64
C VAL A 570 1.57 -8.14 -5.85
N LEU A 571 2.83 -7.72 -5.86
CA LEU A 571 3.74 -8.01 -6.97
C LEU A 571 4.31 -9.43 -6.80
N PRO A 572 4.15 -10.34 -7.79
CA PRO A 572 4.66 -11.71 -7.69
C PRO A 572 6.14 -11.80 -7.32
N GLY A 573 6.99 -10.97 -7.94
CA GLY A 573 8.43 -10.92 -7.70
C GLY A 573 8.84 -10.36 -6.34
N VAL A 574 7.95 -9.64 -5.63
CA VAL A 574 8.15 -9.23 -4.23
C VAL A 574 7.62 -10.30 -3.28
N GLU A 575 6.51 -10.95 -3.63
CA GLU A 575 5.86 -11.96 -2.79
C GLU A 575 6.75 -13.19 -2.60
N ILE A 576 7.46 -13.61 -3.65
CA ILE A 576 8.39 -14.75 -3.63
C ILE A 576 9.56 -14.60 -2.67
N ILE A 577 9.86 -13.37 -2.21
CA ILE A 577 10.98 -13.12 -1.31
C ILE A 577 10.61 -13.62 0.09
N ASN A 578 11.49 -14.40 0.72
CA ASN A 578 11.26 -14.93 2.06
C ASN A 578 11.06 -13.79 3.06
N ASP A 579 10.18 -13.99 4.04
CA ASP A 579 10.03 -13.04 5.15
C ASP A 579 11.21 -13.18 6.14
N LYS A 580 11.68 -12.09 6.74
CA LYS A 580 12.57 -12.15 7.90
C LYS A 580 11.80 -12.75 9.07
N ASN A 581 12.38 -13.74 9.74
CA ASN A 581 11.84 -14.22 11.00
C ASN A 581 11.85 -13.05 12.01
N CYS A 582 10.68 -12.63 12.48
CA CYS A 582 10.63 -11.70 13.61
C CYS A 582 11.28 -12.39 14.83
N CYS A 583 12.41 -11.86 15.30
CA CYS A 583 12.95 -12.16 16.62
C CYS A 583 11.99 -11.63 17.70
N CYS A 584 10.89 -12.34 17.92
CA CYS A 584 10.20 -12.42 19.20
C CYS A 584 10.21 -13.89 19.61
N GLY A 585 11.41 -14.39 19.92
CA GLY A 585 11.67 -15.78 20.30
C GLY A 585 12.85 -15.97 21.24
N ASN A 586 13.47 -14.90 21.74
CA ASN A 586 14.29 -14.96 22.95
C ASN A 586 13.41 -14.69 24.18
N CYS A 587 12.47 -15.60 24.43
CA CYS A 587 12.02 -15.91 25.78
C CYS A 587 11.93 -17.43 25.83
N LYS A 588 12.90 -18.05 26.49
CA LYS A 588 12.77 -19.41 27.04
C LYS A 588 11.57 -19.47 27.97
#